data_AF-A0A6J3CCW5-F1
#
_entry.id   AF-A0A6J3CCW5-F1
#
_cell.length_a   1.000
_cell.length_b   1.000
_cell.length_c   1.000
_cell.angle_alpha   90.00
_cell.angle_beta   90.00
_cell.angle_gamma   90.00
#
_symmetry.space_group_name_H-M   'P 1'
#
loop_
_entity.id
_entity.type
_entity.pdbx_description
1 polymer ?
#
loop_
_entity_poly.entity_id
_entity_poly.type
_entity_poly.pdbx_seq_one_letter_code
_entity_poly.pdbx_strand_id
1 'polypeptide(L)'
;MEGHKYNYPREFYDQYAQSQEKSVVNKMQQKYWKTKQTLIKVTGKKEDEHVVASDADLDAKLELFHSIQRTCMELLKAIGLYQKRICFLSQEENELGKFLRSQGSQDKTRAGKMMQATGKALCFSSQQRLALRTPLSRLYQEVETFRYRAISDTWLTVNRMEQYRTEYRGALLWMKDVSQELDPDLYKQMEKFRKV
;
A
#
# COMPACT_ATOMS: atom_id res chain seq x y z
N MET A 1 -10.22 4.18 58.35
CA MET A 1 -11.30 4.09 57.34
C MET A 1 -10.73 3.34 56.15
N GLU A 2 -11.04 2.06 56.05
CA GLU A 2 -10.53 1.14 55.03
C GLU A 2 -11.16 1.44 53.67
N GLY A 3 -10.30 1.55 52.64
CA GLY A 3 -10.73 1.67 51.24
C GLY A 3 -10.79 0.29 50.60
N HIS A 4 -12.00 -0.21 50.35
CA HIS A 4 -12.21 -1.44 49.57
C HIS A 4 -11.83 -1.22 48.10
N LYS A 5 -10.67 -1.73 47.69
CA LYS A 5 -10.34 -1.97 46.28
C LYS A 5 -11.06 -3.23 45.82
N TYR A 6 -12.11 -3.08 45.02
CA TYR A 6 -12.71 -4.19 44.29
C TYR A 6 -11.79 -4.59 43.15
N ASN A 7 -10.93 -5.57 43.43
CA ASN A 7 -10.08 -6.23 42.44
C ASN A 7 -10.94 -7.32 41.77
N TYR A 8 -11.52 -7.02 40.61
CA TYR A 8 -12.17 -8.04 39.79
C TYR A 8 -11.10 -8.99 39.24
N PRO A 9 -11.16 -10.31 39.51
CA PRO A 9 -10.15 -11.24 39.03
C PRO A 9 -10.20 -11.34 37.50
N ARG A 10 -9.10 -10.96 36.85
CA ARG A 10 -8.85 -11.12 35.41
C ARG A 10 -8.95 -12.59 34.94
N GLU A 11 -8.83 -13.51 35.88
CA GLU A 11 -8.86 -14.97 35.69
C GLU A 11 -10.21 -15.50 35.19
N PHE A 12 -11.33 -14.81 35.46
CA PHE A 12 -12.64 -15.25 34.98
C PHE A 12 -12.79 -15.14 33.46
N TYR A 13 -12.14 -14.18 32.80
CA TYR A 13 -12.20 -14.06 31.34
C TYR A 13 -11.35 -15.13 30.63
N ASP A 14 -10.21 -15.50 31.21
CA ASP A 14 -9.28 -16.46 30.60
C ASP A 14 -9.81 -17.91 30.65
N GLN A 15 -10.60 -18.26 31.67
CA GLN A 15 -11.13 -19.62 31.82
C GLN A 15 -12.25 -19.95 30.81
N TYR A 16 -12.98 -18.94 30.32
CA TYR A 16 -13.94 -19.09 29.21
C TYR A 16 -13.28 -19.08 27.83
N ALA A 17 -12.09 -18.48 27.69
CA ALA A 17 -11.31 -18.55 26.45
C ALA A 17 -10.71 -19.95 26.21
N GLN A 18 -10.36 -20.66 27.29
CA GLN A 18 -9.72 -21.99 27.20
C GLN A 18 -10.70 -23.16 27.00
N SER A 19 -12.00 -22.97 27.24
CA SER A 19 -13.02 -24.04 27.21
C SER A 19 -13.86 -24.08 25.93
N GLN A 20 -13.50 -23.31 24.89
CA GLN A 20 -14.16 -23.39 23.58
C GLN A 20 -13.58 -24.54 22.74
N GLU A 21 -14.07 -25.76 22.97
CA GLU A 21 -14.21 -26.70 21.87
C GLU A 21 -15.12 -26.06 20.81
N LYS A 22 -14.51 -25.46 19.77
CA LYS A 22 -15.20 -24.79 18.68
C LYS A 22 -16.05 -25.80 17.90
N SER A 23 -17.30 -25.98 18.34
CA SER A 23 -18.33 -26.76 17.65
C SER A 23 -18.31 -26.48 16.15
N VAL A 24 -18.44 -27.54 15.33
CA VAL A 24 -18.50 -27.44 13.86
C VAL A 24 -19.58 -26.45 13.42
N VAL A 25 -20.67 -26.37 14.18
CA VAL A 25 -21.78 -25.42 13.98
C VAL A 25 -21.32 -23.97 14.13
N ASN A 26 -20.56 -23.64 15.18
CA ASN A 26 -20.05 -22.27 15.39
C ASN A 26 -19.07 -21.87 14.28
N LYS A 27 -18.19 -22.79 13.85
CA LYS A 27 -17.27 -22.53 12.72
C LYS A 27 -18.05 -22.29 11.42
N MET A 28 -19.14 -23.01 11.19
CA MET A 28 -19.99 -22.85 10.02
C MET A 28 -20.71 -21.50 10.05
N GLN A 29 -21.24 -21.09 11.21
CA GLN A 29 -21.85 -19.78 11.40
C GLN A 29 -20.85 -18.64 11.19
N GLN A 30 -19.65 -18.72 11.77
CA GLN A 30 -18.59 -17.71 11.54
C GLN A 30 -18.25 -17.57 10.05
N LYS A 31 -18.09 -18.68 9.32
CA LYS A 31 -17.84 -18.65 7.87
C LYS A 31 -19.01 -18.04 7.10
N TYR A 32 -20.25 -18.38 7.47
CA TYR A 32 -21.44 -17.82 6.84
C TYR A 32 -21.49 -16.30 7.01
N TRP A 33 -21.33 -15.79 8.23
CA TRP A 33 -21.39 -14.36 8.53
C TRP A 33 -20.24 -13.56 7.92
N LYS A 34 -19.03 -14.11 7.93
CA LYS A 34 -17.90 -13.55 7.18
C LYS A 34 -18.22 -13.43 5.70
N THR A 35 -18.78 -14.49 5.10
CA THR A 35 -19.13 -14.50 3.67
C THR A 35 -20.24 -13.51 3.36
N LYS A 36 -21.27 -13.44 4.22
CA LYS A 36 -22.37 -12.46 4.11
C LYS A 36 -21.84 -11.03 4.17
N GLN A 37 -20.91 -10.73 5.08
CA GLN A 37 -20.26 -9.43 5.17
C GLN A 37 -19.46 -9.09 3.90
N THR A 38 -18.67 -10.04 3.38
CA THR A 38 -17.96 -9.85 2.12
C THR A 38 -18.93 -9.54 0.97
N LEU A 39 -20.04 -10.25 0.87
CA LEU A 39 -21.07 -9.99 -0.15
C LEU A 39 -21.71 -8.61 0.00
N ILE A 40 -22.01 -8.17 1.22
CA ILE A 40 -22.54 -6.82 1.49
C ILE A 40 -21.56 -5.76 0.97
N LYS A 41 -20.28 -5.88 1.31
CA LYS A 41 -19.22 -4.96 0.86
C LYS A 41 -19.11 -4.92 -0.66
N VAL A 42 -19.09 -6.09 -1.32
CA VAL A 42 -18.94 -6.20 -2.79
C VAL A 42 -20.18 -5.71 -3.53
N THR A 43 -21.38 -5.93 -2.99
CA THR A 43 -22.64 -5.52 -3.62
C THR A 43 -23.04 -4.07 -3.33
N GLY A 44 -22.27 -3.36 -2.49
CA GLY A 44 -22.56 -1.97 -2.12
C GLY A 44 -23.84 -1.80 -1.29
N LYS A 45 -24.28 -2.85 -0.60
CA LYS A 45 -25.44 -2.76 0.28
C LYS A 45 -25.11 -1.87 1.48
N LYS A 46 -26.11 -1.12 1.97
CA LYS A 46 -25.93 -0.22 3.11
C LYS A 46 -25.47 -0.99 4.35
N GLU A 47 -24.34 -0.57 4.90
CA GLU A 47 -23.79 -1.08 6.16
C GLU A 47 -24.23 -0.22 7.35
N ASP A 48 -23.96 -0.71 8.57
CA ASP A 48 -24.25 0.03 9.80
C ASP A 48 -23.41 1.32 9.87
N GLU A 49 -24.07 2.46 10.06
CA GLU A 49 -23.45 3.78 9.95
C GLU A 49 -22.37 4.01 11.02
N HIS A 50 -22.56 3.49 12.24
CA HIS A 50 -21.57 3.65 13.30
C HIS A 50 -20.32 2.80 13.05
N VAL A 51 -20.51 1.62 12.47
CA VAL A 51 -19.39 0.75 12.06
C VAL A 51 -18.60 1.39 10.92
N VAL A 52 -19.29 2.01 9.95
CA VAL A 52 -18.63 2.75 8.85
C VAL A 52 -17.89 3.97 9.39
N ALA A 53 -18.52 4.77 10.25
CA ALA A 53 -17.89 5.94 10.84
C ALA A 53 -16.64 5.58 11.67
N SER A 54 -16.68 4.47 12.40
CA SER A 54 -15.53 3.98 13.17
C SER A 54 -14.33 3.58 12.30
N ASP A 55 -14.56 3.16 11.05
CA ASP A 55 -13.49 2.74 10.14
C ASP A 55 -12.90 3.89 9.30
N ALA A 56 -13.50 5.09 9.34
CA ALA A 56 -13.13 6.20 8.46
C ALA A 56 -11.64 6.60 8.56
N ASP A 57 -11.08 6.67 9.78
CA ASP A 57 -9.65 6.99 9.97
C ASP A 57 -8.73 5.89 9.42
N LEU A 58 -9.14 4.62 9.57
CA LEU A 58 -8.41 3.49 9.02
C LEU A 58 -8.46 3.51 7.48
N ASP A 59 -9.63 3.75 6.89
CA ASP A 59 -9.81 3.82 5.45
C ASP A 59 -8.96 4.94 4.84
N ALA A 60 -8.90 6.12 5.45
CA ALA A 60 -8.02 7.21 5.00
C ALA A 60 -6.54 6.80 4.98
N LYS A 61 -6.08 6.05 6.00
CA LYS A 61 -4.71 5.52 6.06
C LYS A 61 -4.45 4.45 4.99
N LEU A 62 -5.44 3.62 4.69
CA LEU A 62 -5.35 2.61 3.63
C LEU A 62 -5.30 3.25 2.24
N GLU A 63 -6.09 4.29 2.00
CA GLU A 63 -6.04 5.07 0.77
C GLU A 63 -4.66 5.71 0.57
N LEU A 64 -4.09 6.31 1.62
CA LEU A 64 -2.74 6.83 1.60
C LEU A 64 -1.71 5.73 1.29
N PHE A 65 -1.83 4.57 1.95
CA PHE A 65 -0.94 3.44 1.67
C PHE A 65 -1.01 3.02 0.20
N HIS A 66 -2.20 2.80 -0.35
CA HIS A 66 -2.39 2.43 -1.75
C HIS A 66 -1.87 3.50 -2.72
N SER A 67 -2.02 4.79 -2.37
CA SER A 67 -1.43 5.90 -3.12
C SER A 67 0.09 5.78 -3.16
N ILE A 68 0.75 5.55 -2.03
CA ILE A 68 2.20 5.33 -1.95
C ILE A 68 2.62 4.14 -2.83
N GLN A 69 1.91 3.02 -2.77
CA GLN A 69 2.24 1.85 -3.61
C GLN A 69 2.22 2.19 -5.11
N ARG A 70 1.19 2.93 -5.54
CA ARG A 70 0.97 3.32 -6.93
C ARG A 70 2.02 4.32 -7.40
N THR A 71 2.21 5.40 -6.65
CA THR A 71 3.11 6.49 -7.03
C THR A 71 4.58 6.03 -7.04
N CYS A 72 4.98 5.12 -6.16
CA CYS A 72 6.32 4.51 -6.24
C CYS A 72 6.51 3.69 -7.53
N MET A 73 5.49 2.98 -8.01
CA MET A 73 5.58 2.24 -9.27
C MET A 73 5.64 3.18 -10.48
N GLU A 74 4.85 4.25 -10.46
CA GLU A 74 4.89 5.30 -11.49
C GLU A 74 6.24 6.01 -11.52
N LEU A 75 6.82 6.29 -10.35
CA LEU A 75 8.15 6.86 -10.22
C LEU A 75 9.23 5.97 -10.84
N LEU A 76 9.20 4.66 -10.61
CA LEU A 76 10.13 3.72 -11.28
C LEU A 76 10.02 3.76 -12.80
N LYS A 77 8.78 3.77 -13.33
CA LYS A 77 8.55 3.89 -14.78
C LYS A 77 9.11 5.20 -15.32
N ALA A 78 8.89 6.31 -14.61
CA ALA A 78 9.39 7.62 -14.99
C ALA A 78 10.92 7.67 -14.99
N ILE A 79 11.58 7.13 -13.95
CA ILE A 79 13.04 7.05 -13.87
C ILE A 79 13.60 6.21 -15.03
N GLY A 80 13.01 5.03 -15.29
CA GLY A 80 13.44 4.16 -16.38
C GLY A 80 13.33 4.84 -17.76
N LEU A 81 12.21 5.54 -18.00
CA LEU A 81 12.02 6.31 -19.23
C LEU A 81 13.03 7.45 -19.35
N TYR A 82 13.30 8.15 -18.25
CA TYR A 82 14.24 9.26 -18.22
C TYR A 82 15.68 8.80 -18.49
N GLN A 83 16.11 7.67 -17.91
CA GLN A 83 17.41 7.06 -18.20
C GLN A 83 17.57 6.72 -19.69
N LYS A 84 16.54 6.13 -20.31
CA LYS A 84 16.55 5.82 -21.75
C LYS A 84 16.70 7.09 -22.60
N ARG A 85 15.90 8.12 -22.29
CA ARG A 85 15.91 9.40 -23.02
C ARG A 85 17.24 10.14 -22.89
N ILE A 86 17.80 10.22 -21.68
CA ILE A 86 19.12 10.83 -21.45
C ILE A 86 20.20 10.12 -22.27
N CYS A 87 20.20 8.79 -22.25
CA CYS A 87 21.20 8.00 -22.98
C CYS A 87 21.16 8.30 -24.47
N PHE A 88 19.97 8.22 -25.08
CA PHE A 88 19.78 8.48 -26.50
C PHE A 88 20.13 9.91 -26.88
N LEU A 89 19.60 10.91 -26.16
CA LEU A 89 19.87 12.32 -26.45
C LEU A 89 21.36 12.65 -26.35
N SER A 90 22.05 12.12 -25.34
CA SER A 90 23.49 12.32 -25.20
C SER A 90 24.31 11.64 -26.29
N GLN A 91 23.87 10.49 -26.81
CA GLN A 91 24.54 9.85 -27.95
C GLN A 91 24.43 10.73 -29.20
N GLU A 92 23.22 11.16 -29.55
CA GLU A 92 22.97 12.02 -30.72
C GLU A 92 23.72 13.37 -30.62
N GLU A 93 23.66 14.04 -29.46
CA GLU A 93 24.38 15.30 -29.26
C GLU A 93 25.89 15.12 -29.34
N ASN A 94 26.41 14.00 -28.83
CA ASN A 94 27.84 13.70 -28.90
C ASN A 94 28.30 13.43 -30.33
N GLU A 95 27.52 12.69 -31.13
CA GLU A 95 27.82 12.45 -32.55
C GLU A 95 27.76 13.74 -33.36
N LEU A 96 26.77 14.60 -33.12
CA LEU A 96 26.73 15.94 -33.72
C LEU A 96 27.96 16.77 -33.32
N GLY A 97 28.36 16.72 -32.04
CA GLY A 97 29.56 17.40 -31.55
C GLY A 97 30.84 16.93 -32.24
N LYS A 98 31.01 15.61 -32.42
CA LYS A 98 32.13 15.02 -33.16
C LYS A 98 32.10 15.44 -34.64
N PHE A 99 30.94 15.39 -35.27
CA PHE A 99 30.76 15.79 -36.66
C PHE A 99 31.18 17.26 -36.88
N LEU A 100 30.68 18.19 -36.07
CA LEU A 100 31.05 19.61 -36.18
C LEU A 100 32.54 19.84 -35.97
N ARG A 101 33.19 19.10 -35.07
CA ARG A 101 34.65 19.19 -34.89
C ARG A 101 35.42 18.68 -36.11
N SER A 102 34.94 17.62 -36.76
CA SER A 102 35.53 17.05 -37.98
C SER A 102 35.35 17.95 -39.20
N GLN A 103 34.19 18.60 -39.35
CA GLN A 103 33.98 19.58 -40.43
C GLN A 103 34.76 20.87 -40.15
N GLY A 104 34.72 21.34 -38.91
CA GLY A 104 35.42 22.56 -38.50
C GLY A 104 36.95 22.46 -38.56
N SER A 105 37.54 21.26 -38.57
CA SER A 105 38.98 21.09 -38.79
C SER A 105 39.39 21.21 -40.26
N GLN A 106 38.46 20.96 -41.18
CA GLN A 106 38.66 21.09 -42.63
C GLN A 106 38.44 22.52 -43.12
N ASP A 107 37.59 23.29 -42.43
CA ASP A 107 37.28 24.69 -42.75
C ASP A 107 38.21 25.67 -41.98
N LYS A 108 39.06 26.41 -42.70
CA LYS A 108 39.98 27.41 -42.12
C LYS A 108 39.35 28.78 -41.86
N THR A 109 38.09 28.98 -42.25
CA THR A 109 37.38 30.25 -42.07
C THR A 109 36.94 30.45 -40.60
N ARG A 110 36.30 31.58 -40.33
CA ARG A 110 35.65 31.83 -39.03
C ARG A 110 34.56 30.80 -38.73
N ALA A 111 33.87 30.30 -39.75
CA ALA A 111 32.83 29.29 -39.58
C ALA A 111 33.43 27.98 -39.02
N GLY A 112 34.54 27.49 -39.56
CA GLY A 112 35.23 26.32 -39.02
C GLY A 112 35.66 26.45 -37.55
N LYS A 113 36.18 27.62 -37.15
CA LYS A 113 36.46 27.90 -35.72
C LYS A 113 35.20 27.83 -34.85
N MET A 114 34.08 28.38 -35.33
CA MET A 114 32.79 28.32 -34.63
C MET A 114 32.27 26.88 -34.54
N MET A 115 32.40 26.08 -35.60
CA MET A 115 32.02 24.67 -35.60
C MET A 115 32.83 23.86 -34.57
N GLN A 116 34.14 24.06 -34.48
CA GLN A 116 34.98 23.39 -33.48
C GLN A 116 34.57 23.75 -32.05
N ALA A 117 34.36 25.04 -31.77
CA ALA A 117 33.92 25.51 -30.46
C ALA A 117 32.55 24.94 -30.07
N THR A 118 31.59 24.98 -31.01
CA THR A 118 30.25 24.43 -30.83
C THR A 118 30.32 22.92 -30.59
N GLY A 119 31.07 22.19 -31.40
CA GLY A 119 31.20 20.74 -31.26
C GLY A 119 31.88 20.34 -29.94
N LYS A 120 32.86 21.10 -29.44
CA LYS A 120 33.42 20.89 -28.10
C LYS A 120 32.37 21.11 -27.01
N ALA A 121 31.54 22.14 -27.13
CA ALA A 121 30.46 22.41 -26.17
C ALA A 121 29.40 21.30 -26.15
N LEU A 122 28.99 20.80 -27.32
CA LEU A 122 28.03 19.70 -27.44
C LEU A 122 28.58 18.39 -26.85
N CYS A 123 29.83 18.02 -27.14
CA CYS A 123 30.47 16.84 -26.53
C CYS A 123 30.58 16.97 -25.00
N PHE A 124 30.87 18.16 -24.49
CA PHE A 124 30.93 18.39 -23.05
C PHE A 124 29.54 18.28 -22.39
N SER A 125 28.53 18.94 -22.97
CA SER A 125 27.13 18.91 -22.53
C SER A 125 26.59 17.47 -22.50
N SER A 126 26.85 16.67 -23.53
CA SER A 126 26.39 15.28 -23.61
C SER A 126 27.00 14.39 -22.54
N GLN A 127 28.29 14.55 -22.24
CA GLN A 127 29.00 13.85 -21.16
C GLN A 127 28.44 14.22 -19.79
N GLN A 128 28.20 15.50 -19.53
CA GLN A 128 27.61 15.96 -18.26
C GLN A 128 26.20 15.41 -18.08
N ARG A 129 25.40 15.34 -19.14
CA ARG A 129 24.08 14.71 -19.08
C ARG A 129 24.18 13.20 -18.83
N LEU A 130 25.15 12.50 -19.42
CA LEU A 130 25.37 11.07 -19.16
C LEU A 130 25.77 10.80 -17.70
N ALA A 131 26.49 11.72 -17.05
CA ALA A 131 26.84 11.59 -15.64
C ALA A 131 25.61 11.46 -14.73
N LEU A 132 24.43 11.96 -15.16
CA LEU A 132 23.16 11.79 -14.43
C LEU A 132 22.66 10.34 -14.39
N ARG A 133 23.16 9.44 -15.26
CA ARG A 133 22.72 8.04 -15.26
C ARG A 133 23.04 7.33 -13.94
N THR A 134 24.18 7.63 -13.34
CA THR A 134 24.59 7.03 -12.06
C THR A 134 23.62 7.36 -10.92
N PRO A 135 23.33 8.64 -10.60
CA PRO A 135 22.36 8.96 -9.56
C PRO A 135 20.95 8.48 -9.90
N LEU A 136 20.53 8.47 -11.17
CA LEU A 136 19.23 7.92 -11.58
C LEU A 136 19.13 6.41 -11.38
N SER A 137 20.20 5.66 -11.65
CA SER A 137 20.25 4.22 -11.40
C SER A 137 20.16 3.92 -9.92
N ARG A 138 20.86 4.71 -9.08
CA ARG A 138 20.78 4.58 -7.63
C ARG A 138 19.36 4.87 -7.12
N LEU A 139 18.75 5.97 -7.57
CA LEU A 139 17.37 6.31 -7.20
C LEU A 139 16.39 5.20 -7.60
N TYR A 140 16.55 4.62 -8.79
CA TYR A 140 15.74 3.48 -9.23
C TYR A 140 15.84 2.32 -8.25
N GLN A 141 17.07 1.91 -7.89
CA GLN A 141 17.31 0.80 -6.96
C GLN A 141 16.76 1.06 -5.55
N GLU A 142 16.88 2.29 -5.06
CA GLU A 142 16.36 2.67 -3.74
C GLU A 142 14.82 2.60 -3.72
N VAL A 143 14.13 3.14 -4.73
CA VAL A 143 12.67 3.06 -4.85
C VAL A 143 12.21 1.62 -5.05
N GLU A 144 12.94 0.84 -5.85
CA GLU A 144 12.64 -0.58 -6.09
C GLU A 144 12.77 -1.38 -4.79
N THR A 145 13.83 -1.16 -4.02
CA THR A 145 14.05 -1.82 -2.73
C THR A 145 12.97 -1.43 -1.73
N PHE A 146 12.61 -0.14 -1.65
CA PHE A 146 11.53 0.34 -0.79
C PHE A 146 10.21 -0.35 -1.12
N ARG A 147 9.89 -0.52 -2.41
CA ARG A 147 8.69 -1.25 -2.86
C ARG A 147 8.73 -2.72 -2.46
N TYR A 148 9.80 -3.44 -2.81
CA TYR A 148 9.85 -4.88 -2.55
C TYR A 148 9.96 -5.23 -1.08
N ARG A 149 10.52 -4.35 -0.25
CA ARG A 149 10.66 -4.58 1.20
C ARG A 149 9.55 -3.90 1.99
N ALA A 150 9.60 -2.59 2.13
CA ALA A 150 8.73 -1.86 3.06
C ALA A 150 7.25 -1.91 2.65
N ILE A 151 6.96 -1.68 1.37
CA ILE A 151 5.58 -1.73 0.89
C ILE A 151 5.03 -3.16 0.93
N SER A 152 5.79 -4.16 0.49
CA SER A 152 5.35 -5.57 0.53
C SER A 152 5.08 -6.06 1.96
N ASP A 153 5.95 -5.74 2.91
CA ASP A 153 5.77 -6.11 4.32
C ASP A 153 4.53 -5.45 4.93
N THR A 154 4.38 -4.15 4.71
CA THR A 154 3.19 -3.40 5.14
C THR A 154 1.93 -3.99 4.52
N TRP A 155 1.98 -4.37 3.23
CA TRP A 155 0.84 -4.97 2.53
C TRP A 155 0.39 -6.29 3.16
N LEU A 156 1.32 -7.15 3.60
CA LEU A 156 0.98 -8.39 4.31
C LEU A 156 0.24 -8.12 5.62
N THR A 157 0.67 -7.09 6.36
CA THR A 157 0.03 -6.69 7.62
C THR A 157 -1.34 -6.07 7.37
N VAL A 158 -1.47 -5.18 6.38
CA VAL A 158 -2.74 -4.60 5.93
C VAL A 158 -3.71 -5.69 5.50
N ASN A 159 -3.28 -6.67 4.71
CA ASN A 159 -4.14 -7.74 4.22
C ASN A 159 -4.66 -8.64 5.38
N ARG A 160 -3.82 -8.94 6.37
CA ARG A 160 -4.26 -9.64 7.58
C ARG A 160 -5.27 -8.81 8.38
N MET A 161 -4.99 -7.53 8.57
CA MET A 161 -5.88 -6.61 9.26
C MET A 161 -7.25 -6.51 8.55
N GLU A 162 -7.29 -6.40 7.22
CA GLU A 162 -8.53 -6.40 6.43
C GLU A 162 -9.37 -7.67 6.59
N GLN A 163 -8.71 -8.83 6.71
CA GLN A 163 -9.39 -10.09 7.00
C GLN A 163 -10.02 -10.07 8.39
N TYR A 164 -9.30 -9.61 9.42
CA TYR A 164 -9.83 -9.47 10.76
C TYR A 164 -10.97 -8.45 10.84
N ARG A 165 -10.86 -7.32 10.12
CA ARG A 165 -11.93 -6.33 10.01
C ARG A 165 -13.21 -6.94 9.42
N THR A 166 -13.07 -7.72 8.35
CA THR A 166 -14.20 -8.41 7.71
C THR A 166 -14.83 -9.46 8.64
N GLU A 167 -14.01 -10.21 9.37
CA GLU A 167 -14.47 -11.18 10.37
C GLU A 167 -15.20 -10.50 11.53
N TYR A 168 -14.65 -9.41 12.06
CA TYR A 168 -15.24 -8.62 13.13
C TYR A 168 -16.59 -8.02 12.71
N ARG A 169 -16.67 -7.40 11.53
CA ARG A 169 -17.94 -6.90 10.99
C ARG A 169 -18.96 -8.02 10.76
N GLY A 170 -18.51 -9.19 10.31
CA GLY A 170 -19.36 -10.38 10.21
C GLY A 170 -19.92 -10.82 11.58
N ALA A 171 -19.09 -10.82 12.62
CA ALA A 171 -19.53 -11.11 13.99
C ALA A 171 -20.52 -10.07 14.52
N LEU A 172 -20.29 -8.78 14.27
CA LEU A 172 -21.25 -7.72 14.63
C LEU A 172 -22.60 -7.90 13.93
N LEU A 173 -22.61 -8.27 12.64
CA LEU A 173 -23.83 -8.61 11.93
C LEU A 173 -24.55 -9.81 12.56
N TRP A 174 -23.80 -10.83 12.96
CA TRP A 174 -24.36 -12.00 13.64
C TRP A 174 -24.98 -11.61 14.99
N MET A 175 -24.29 -10.81 15.81
CA MET A 175 -24.82 -10.34 17.09
C MET A 175 -26.09 -9.52 16.91
N LYS A 176 -26.13 -8.66 15.89
CA LYS A 176 -27.32 -7.85 15.55
C LYS A 176 -28.50 -8.75 15.20
N ASP A 177 -28.30 -9.75 14.35
CA ASP A 177 -29.32 -10.71 13.92
C ASP A 177 -29.89 -11.50 15.10
N VAL A 178 -29.00 -12.08 15.92
CA VAL A 178 -29.39 -12.84 17.14
C VAL A 178 -30.11 -11.94 18.15
N SER A 179 -29.74 -10.66 18.26
CA SER A 179 -30.40 -9.73 19.18
C SER A 179 -31.83 -9.38 18.81
N GLN A 180 -32.19 -9.45 17.51
CA GLN A 180 -33.56 -9.18 17.05
C GLN A 180 -34.50 -10.35 17.31
N GLU A 181 -33.97 -11.56 17.47
CA GLU A 181 -34.73 -12.79 17.75
C GLU A 181 -34.88 -13.08 19.26
N LEU A 182 -34.40 -12.18 20.13
CA LEU A 182 -34.34 -12.42 21.57
C LEU A 182 -35.59 -11.90 22.31
N ASP A 183 -36.24 -12.78 23.07
CA ASP A 183 -37.25 -12.42 24.07
C ASP A 183 -36.54 -12.27 25.44
N PRO A 184 -36.46 -11.07 26.03
CA PRO A 184 -35.74 -10.82 27.29
C PRO A 184 -36.22 -11.68 28.47
N ASP A 185 -37.46 -12.16 28.41
CA ASP A 185 -38.09 -12.94 29.48
C ASP A 185 -37.68 -14.43 29.46
N LEU A 186 -36.98 -14.90 28.43
CA LEU A 186 -36.45 -16.27 28.33
C LEU A 186 -34.93 -16.31 28.59
N TYR A 187 -34.56 -16.43 29.88
CA TYR A 187 -33.19 -16.53 30.40
C TYR A 187 -32.24 -17.50 29.64
N LYS A 188 -32.78 -18.51 28.96
CA LYS A 188 -32.01 -19.49 28.14
C LYS A 188 -31.44 -18.91 26.82
N GLN A 189 -31.95 -17.80 26.31
CA GLN A 189 -31.52 -17.25 25.02
C GLN A 189 -30.21 -16.46 25.11
N MET A 190 -29.82 -16.01 26.30
CA MET A 190 -28.56 -15.32 26.58
C MET A 190 -27.31 -16.19 26.30
N GLU A 191 -27.44 -17.53 26.31
CA GLU A 191 -26.35 -18.42 25.90
C GLU A 191 -25.95 -18.28 24.44
N LYS A 192 -26.87 -17.84 23.56
CA LYS A 192 -26.56 -17.65 22.13
C LYS A 192 -25.51 -16.55 21.92
N PHE A 193 -25.53 -15.48 22.73
CA PHE A 193 -24.52 -14.42 22.67
C PHE A 193 -23.14 -14.86 23.17
N ARG A 194 -23.08 -15.78 24.14
CA ARG A 194 -21.79 -16.30 24.64
C ARG A 194 -21.06 -17.18 23.63
N LYS A 195 -21.74 -17.60 22.56
CA LYS A 195 -21.19 -18.48 21.51
C LYS A 195 -20.69 -17.72 20.28
N VAL A 196 -20.91 -16.40 20.23
CA VAL A 196 -20.47 -15.51 19.13
C VAL A 196 -18.97 -15.24 19.19
#